data_AF-A0A2K3N5K3-F1
#
_entry.id   AF-A0A2K3N5K3-F1
#
_cell.length_a   1.000
_cell.length_b   1.000
_cell.length_c   1.000
_cell.angle_alpha   90.00
_cell.angle_beta   90.00
_cell.angle_gamma   90.00
#
_symmetry.space_group_name_H-M   'P 1'
#
loop_
_entity.id
_entity.type
_entity.pdbx_description
1 polymer ?
#
loop_
_entity_poly.entity_id
_entity_poly.type
_entity_poly.pdbx_seq_one_letter_code
_entity_poly.pdbx_strand_id
1 'polypeptide(L)'
;MLGLLERNSSIYFNIKALFDKLQNPKTNEETFLLVTQAETYLEQYAKHSQLLTRNDELLNSQLSAQQHYFDQAARYNAEATRVKTASSDAFNQIIVYEDNISKWRSEIKELEEKIRQEEAKKERFTALAVEVPRAKIDELAHEGIQHYSDGLAVQKEVERLANDKEVLQPSRPARTRILRPRKAKGDEVETIVLSSDSSGSDDTNSDYAEFLSTLEPEDPYPGSPSSEKEESQASVNPHFESRKRKLRTRVNPKW
;
A
#
# COMPACT_ATOMS: atom_id res chain seq x y z
N MET A 1 26.01 -15.02 -78.00
CA MET A 1 27.22 -14.98 -77.13
C MET A 1 26.97 -14.29 -75.80
N LEU A 2 26.43 -13.06 -75.76
CA LEU A 2 26.26 -12.30 -74.51
C LEU A 2 25.34 -13.00 -73.48
N GLY A 3 24.20 -13.54 -73.89
CA GLY A 3 23.32 -14.33 -73.00
C GLY A 3 23.89 -15.67 -72.50
N LEU A 4 25.03 -16.14 -73.03
CA LEU A 4 25.77 -17.27 -72.46
C LEU A 4 26.71 -16.83 -71.34
N LEU A 5 27.32 -15.64 -71.46
CA LEU A 5 28.15 -15.03 -70.41
C LEU A 5 27.34 -14.73 -69.15
N GLU A 6 26.10 -14.29 -69.33
CA GLU A 6 25.15 -13.95 -68.27
C GLU A 6 24.77 -15.19 -67.43
N ARG A 7 24.73 -16.36 -68.05
CA ARG A 7 24.39 -17.64 -67.39
C ARG A 7 25.61 -18.36 -66.82
N ASN A 8 26.77 -18.18 -67.44
CA ASN A 8 28.00 -18.83 -67.00
C ASN A 8 29.22 -17.94 -67.30
N SER A 9 29.67 -17.22 -66.27
CA SER A 9 30.77 -16.25 -66.35
C SER A 9 32.10 -16.88 -66.76
N SER A 10 32.30 -18.19 -66.56
CA SER A 10 33.51 -18.91 -67.01
C SER A 10 33.68 -18.96 -68.53
N ILE A 11 32.59 -18.76 -69.29
CA ILE A 11 32.61 -18.72 -70.76
C ILE A 11 33.41 -17.52 -71.27
N TYR A 12 33.53 -16.45 -70.47
CA TYR A 12 34.36 -15.28 -70.79
C TYR A 12 35.81 -15.67 -71.14
N PHE A 13 36.43 -16.52 -70.31
CA PHE A 13 37.81 -16.95 -70.53
C PHE A 13 37.96 -17.82 -71.79
N ASN A 14 36.94 -18.64 -72.09
CA ASN A 14 36.93 -19.46 -73.30
C ASN A 14 36.83 -18.61 -74.58
N ILE A 15 36.00 -17.56 -74.57
CA ILE A 15 35.86 -16.64 -75.71
C ILE A 15 37.12 -15.78 -75.86
N LYS A 16 37.70 -15.30 -74.75
CA LYS A 16 38.94 -14.52 -74.79
C LYS A 16 40.11 -15.34 -75.35
N ALA A 17 40.26 -16.59 -74.90
CA ALA A 17 41.25 -17.53 -75.45
C ALA A 17 41.02 -17.87 -76.94
N LEU A 18 39.78 -17.78 -77.43
CA LEU A 18 39.48 -17.92 -78.86
C LEU A 18 39.94 -16.67 -79.65
N PHE A 19 39.69 -15.47 -79.12
CA PHE A 19 40.16 -14.23 -79.73
C PHE A 19 41.69 -14.18 -79.81
N ASP A 20 42.39 -14.60 -78.76
CA ASP A 20 43.86 -14.72 -78.76
C ASP A 20 44.39 -15.64 -79.88
N LYS A 21 43.68 -16.75 -80.15
CA LYS A 21 44.05 -17.70 -81.23
C LYS A 21 43.78 -17.15 -82.62
N LEU A 22 42.74 -16.32 -82.76
CA LEU A 22 42.35 -15.69 -84.02
C LEU A 22 43.23 -14.48 -84.35
N GLN A 23 43.90 -13.87 -83.37
CA GLN A 23 44.90 -12.82 -83.57
C GLN A 23 46.30 -13.42 -83.83
N ASN A 24 46.48 -14.12 -84.95
CA ASN A 24 47.78 -14.72 -85.32
C ASN A 24 48.43 -14.05 -86.55
N PRO A 25 49.74 -14.25 -86.82
CA PRO A 25 50.46 -13.57 -87.91
C PRO A 25 49.97 -13.89 -89.33
N LYS A 26 49.14 -14.92 -89.51
CA LYS A 26 48.55 -15.30 -90.81
C LYS A 26 47.13 -14.76 -91.01
N THR A 27 46.60 -14.06 -90.01
CA THR A 27 45.27 -13.46 -90.05
C THR A 27 45.31 -12.20 -90.89
N ASN A 28 44.34 -12.01 -91.78
CA ASN A 28 44.25 -10.77 -92.54
C ASN A 28 43.89 -9.59 -91.61
N GLU A 29 44.27 -8.39 -92.03
CA GLU A 29 44.16 -7.17 -91.23
C GLU A 29 42.70 -6.82 -90.86
N GLU A 30 41.76 -7.07 -91.77
CA GLU A 30 40.33 -6.87 -91.56
C GLU A 30 39.78 -7.76 -90.44
N THR A 31 40.13 -9.05 -90.44
CA THR A 31 39.71 -9.99 -89.39
C THR A 31 40.38 -9.64 -88.06
N PHE A 32 41.64 -9.20 -88.07
CA PHE A 32 42.33 -8.75 -86.86
C PHE A 32 41.61 -7.56 -86.20
N LEU A 33 41.20 -6.56 -86.99
CA LEU A 33 40.44 -5.40 -86.52
C LEU A 33 39.08 -5.81 -85.93
N LEU A 34 38.34 -6.70 -86.62
CA LEU A 34 37.06 -7.23 -86.15
C LEU A 34 37.18 -7.98 -84.82
N VAL A 35 38.20 -8.83 -84.67
CA VAL A 35 38.44 -9.57 -83.42
C VAL A 35 38.81 -8.61 -82.27
N THR A 36 39.65 -7.61 -82.54
CA THR A 36 40.02 -6.57 -81.56
C THR A 36 38.80 -5.77 -81.09
N GLN A 37 37.92 -5.41 -82.04
CA GLN A 37 36.67 -4.72 -81.73
C GLN A 37 35.74 -5.61 -80.89
N ALA A 38 35.57 -6.89 -81.27
CA ALA A 38 34.75 -7.84 -80.54
C ALA A 38 35.26 -8.12 -79.12
N GLU A 39 36.58 -8.19 -78.94
CA GLU A 39 37.22 -8.33 -77.64
C GLU A 39 36.96 -7.12 -76.73
N THR A 40 37.07 -5.91 -77.28
CA THR A 40 36.79 -4.66 -76.54
C THR A 40 35.34 -4.65 -76.05
N TYR A 41 34.38 -5.03 -76.90
CA TYR A 41 32.97 -5.14 -76.50
C TYR A 41 32.75 -6.21 -75.43
N LEU A 42 33.42 -7.36 -75.53
CA LEU A 42 33.33 -8.43 -74.55
C LEU A 42 33.84 -7.98 -73.17
N GLU A 43 34.96 -7.26 -73.12
CA GLU A 43 35.50 -6.73 -71.87
C GLU A 43 34.57 -5.69 -71.23
N GLN A 44 34.03 -4.77 -72.02
CA GLN A 44 33.07 -3.79 -71.53
C GLN A 44 31.82 -4.45 -70.96
N TYR A 45 31.28 -5.45 -71.68
CA TYR A 45 30.12 -6.19 -71.21
C TYR A 45 30.41 -6.95 -69.92
N ALA A 46 31.56 -7.64 -69.81
CA ALA A 46 31.94 -8.36 -68.60
C ALA A 46 32.07 -7.43 -67.39
N LYS A 47 32.71 -6.26 -67.56
CA LYS A 47 32.82 -5.22 -66.52
C LYS A 47 31.44 -4.70 -66.10
N HIS A 48 30.57 -4.43 -67.06
CA HIS A 48 29.23 -3.91 -66.78
C HIS A 48 28.36 -4.94 -66.05
N SER A 49 28.39 -6.20 -66.47
CA SER A 49 27.66 -7.30 -65.83
C SER A 49 28.07 -7.49 -64.37
N GLN A 50 29.37 -7.48 -64.08
CA GLN A 50 29.87 -7.56 -62.69
C GLN A 50 29.43 -6.37 -61.84
N LEU A 51 29.44 -5.16 -62.41
CA LEU A 51 28.97 -3.97 -61.70
C LEU A 51 27.47 -4.07 -61.39
N LEU A 52 26.67 -4.56 -62.33
CA LEU A 52 25.23 -4.77 -62.13
C LEU A 52 24.98 -5.75 -60.99
N THR A 53 25.65 -6.92 -61.00
CA THR A 53 25.50 -7.92 -59.91
C THR A 53 25.87 -7.33 -58.54
N ARG A 54 26.99 -6.59 -58.45
CA ARG A 54 27.39 -5.94 -57.19
C ARG A 54 26.37 -4.89 -56.73
N ASN A 55 25.81 -4.12 -57.67
CA ASN A 55 24.79 -3.13 -57.35
C ASN A 55 23.49 -3.80 -56.89
N ASP A 56 23.08 -4.90 -57.50
CA ASP A 56 21.88 -5.65 -57.10
C ASP A 56 22.05 -6.26 -55.70
N GLU A 57 23.21 -6.86 -55.40
CA GLU A 57 23.55 -7.36 -54.06
C GLU A 57 23.53 -6.23 -53.02
N LEU A 58 24.15 -5.09 -53.35
CA LEU A 58 24.16 -3.92 -52.46
C LEU A 58 22.75 -3.37 -52.24
N LEU A 59 21.94 -3.24 -53.30
CA LEU A 59 20.57 -2.78 -53.22
C LEU A 59 19.73 -3.69 -52.32
N ASN A 60 19.83 -5.00 -52.51
CA ASN A 60 19.11 -5.98 -51.68
C ASN A 60 19.55 -5.92 -50.21
N SER A 61 20.85 -5.75 -49.95
CA SER A 61 21.36 -5.54 -48.59
C SER A 61 20.82 -4.25 -47.97
N GLN A 62 20.76 -3.16 -48.73
CA GLN A 62 20.25 -1.87 -48.25
C GLN A 62 18.74 -1.93 -47.98
N LEU A 63 17.96 -2.56 -48.86
CA LEU A 63 16.52 -2.79 -48.65
C LEU A 63 16.26 -3.63 -47.39
N SER A 64 17.05 -4.68 -47.17
CA SER A 64 16.93 -5.51 -45.95
C SER A 64 17.26 -4.71 -44.69
N ALA A 65 18.32 -3.89 -44.71
CA ALA A 65 18.68 -3.02 -43.60
C ALA A 65 17.60 -1.96 -43.34
N GLN A 66 17.04 -1.36 -44.40
CA GLN A 66 15.96 -0.39 -44.30
C GLN A 66 14.71 -1.01 -43.65
N GLN A 67 14.30 -2.20 -44.10
CA GLN A 67 13.17 -2.92 -43.50
C GLN A 67 13.40 -3.18 -42.01
N HIS A 68 14.60 -3.66 -41.65
CA HIS A 68 14.96 -3.88 -40.24
C HIS A 68 14.82 -2.60 -39.40
N TYR A 69 15.27 -1.45 -39.91
CA TYR A 69 15.11 -0.17 -39.19
C TYR A 69 13.65 0.25 -39.06
N PHE A 70 12.81 0.02 -40.07
CA PHE A 70 11.38 0.32 -39.97
C PHE A 70 10.68 -0.60 -38.97
N ASP A 71 10.99 -1.89 -38.97
CA ASP A 71 10.46 -2.84 -37.97
C ASP A 71 10.88 -2.43 -36.56
N GLN A 72 12.13 -2.00 -36.38
CA GLN A 72 12.63 -1.53 -35.10
C GLN A 72 11.93 -0.23 -34.66
N ALA A 73 11.73 0.73 -35.57
CA ALA A 73 10.98 1.96 -35.29
C ALA A 73 9.52 1.66 -34.89
N ALA A 74 8.86 0.73 -35.58
CA ALA A 74 7.51 0.31 -35.24
C ALA A 74 7.43 -0.29 -33.83
N ARG A 75 8.40 -1.14 -33.45
CA ARG A 75 8.49 -1.71 -32.09
C ARG A 75 8.67 -0.63 -31.03
N TYR A 76 9.58 0.32 -31.22
CA TYR A 76 9.78 1.40 -30.27
C TYR A 76 8.57 2.33 -30.16
N ASN A 77 7.87 2.61 -31.26
CA ASN A 77 6.65 3.40 -31.23
C ASN A 77 5.51 2.71 -30.47
N ALA A 78 5.38 1.39 -30.63
CA ALA A 78 4.43 0.59 -29.86
C ALA A 78 4.76 0.62 -28.36
N GLU A 79 6.04 0.44 -28.01
CA GLU A 79 6.48 0.50 -26.61
C GLU A 79 6.28 1.91 -26.00
N ALA A 80 6.57 2.96 -26.75
CA ALA A 80 6.31 4.33 -26.30
C ALA A 80 4.83 4.58 -26.01
N THR A 81 3.94 4.03 -26.84
CA THR A 81 2.50 4.11 -26.63
C THR A 81 2.09 3.34 -25.37
N ARG A 82 2.61 2.12 -25.18
CA ARG A 82 2.36 1.30 -23.99
C ARG A 82 2.78 2.01 -22.71
N VAL A 83 4.01 2.55 -22.69
CA VAL A 83 4.55 3.30 -21.54
C VAL A 83 3.72 4.56 -21.28
N LYS A 84 3.29 5.27 -22.32
CA LYS A 84 2.43 6.45 -22.18
C LYS A 84 1.09 6.10 -21.53
N THR A 85 0.41 5.04 -21.99
CA THR A 85 -0.85 4.59 -21.40
C THR A 85 -0.65 4.17 -19.94
N ALA A 86 0.36 3.34 -19.64
CA ALA A 86 0.66 2.92 -18.27
C ALA A 86 0.98 4.11 -17.35
N SER A 87 1.69 5.11 -17.86
CA SER A 87 1.96 6.34 -17.11
C SER A 87 0.69 7.13 -16.83
N SER A 88 -0.20 7.28 -17.82
CA SER A 88 -1.49 7.96 -17.63
C SER A 88 -2.36 7.24 -16.59
N ASP A 89 -2.42 5.91 -16.63
CA ASP A 89 -3.16 5.12 -15.64
C ASP A 89 -2.58 5.29 -14.23
N ALA A 90 -1.25 5.28 -14.09
CA ALA A 90 -0.60 5.53 -12.82
C ALA A 90 -0.90 6.93 -12.26
N PHE A 91 -0.91 7.97 -13.12
CA PHE A 91 -1.30 9.31 -12.70
C PHE A 91 -2.75 9.37 -12.21
N ASN A 92 -3.67 8.70 -12.90
CA ASN A 92 -5.06 8.63 -12.46
C ASN A 92 -5.19 7.97 -11.08
N GLN A 93 -4.42 6.90 -10.83
CA GLN A 93 -4.40 6.24 -9.52
C GLN A 93 -3.81 7.13 -8.41
N ILE A 94 -2.77 7.92 -8.72
CA ILE A 94 -2.21 8.87 -7.76
C ILE A 94 -3.28 9.88 -7.32
N ILE A 95 -4.06 10.42 -8.25
CA ILE A 95 -5.16 11.36 -7.94
C ILE A 95 -6.17 10.71 -6.98
N VAL A 96 -6.58 9.47 -7.26
CA VAL A 96 -7.49 8.73 -6.36
C VAL A 96 -6.90 8.55 -4.96
N TYR A 97 -5.60 8.25 -4.86
CA TYR A 97 -4.94 8.16 -3.56
C TYR A 97 -4.83 9.51 -2.84
N GLU A 98 -4.56 10.60 -3.56
CA GLU A 98 -4.53 11.95 -3.00
C GLU A 98 -5.88 12.36 -2.41
N ASP A 99 -6.98 12.04 -3.10
CA ASP A 99 -8.34 12.28 -2.62
C ASP A 99 -8.63 11.48 -1.34
N ASN A 100 -8.27 10.19 -1.32
CA ASN A 100 -8.44 9.34 -0.15
C ASN A 100 -7.62 9.84 1.05
N ILE A 101 -6.36 10.23 0.82
CA ILE A 101 -5.50 10.80 1.87
C ILE A 101 -6.11 12.09 2.42
N SER A 102 -6.64 12.95 1.56
CA SER A 102 -7.28 14.21 1.95
C SER A 102 -8.54 13.97 2.79
N LYS A 103 -9.33 12.96 2.41
CA LYS A 103 -10.50 12.51 3.19
C LYS A 103 -10.09 12.02 4.58
N TRP A 104 -9.15 11.08 4.67
CA TRP A 104 -8.72 10.52 5.96
C TRP A 104 -8.07 11.58 6.86
N ARG A 105 -7.33 12.54 6.31
CA ARG A 105 -6.80 13.68 7.08
C ARG A 105 -7.92 14.52 7.72
N SER A 106 -9.04 14.68 7.02
CA SER A 106 -10.19 15.42 7.55
C SER A 106 -10.89 14.64 8.66
N GLU A 107 -11.06 13.33 8.50
CA GLU A 107 -11.62 12.44 9.52
C GLU A 107 -10.76 12.39 10.79
N ILE A 108 -9.43 12.30 10.64
CA ILE A 108 -8.49 12.34 11.77
C ILE A 108 -8.68 13.64 12.56
N LYS A 109 -8.73 14.79 11.87
CA LYS A 109 -8.91 16.09 12.51
C LYS A 109 -10.23 16.19 13.28
N GLU A 110 -11.31 15.60 12.74
CA GLU A 110 -12.60 15.54 13.43
C GLU A 110 -12.53 14.66 14.70
N LEU A 111 -11.85 13.52 14.62
CA LEU A 111 -11.67 12.62 15.77
C LEU A 111 -10.80 13.27 16.86
N GLU A 112 -9.72 13.96 16.48
CA GLU A 112 -8.89 14.74 17.40
C GLU A 112 -9.69 15.82 18.14
N GLU A 113 -10.64 16.47 17.46
CA GLU A 113 -11.55 17.43 18.08
C GLU A 113 -12.45 16.75 19.14
N LYS A 114 -13.04 15.60 18.80
CA LYS A 114 -13.89 14.84 19.73
C LYS A 114 -13.12 14.40 20.96
N ILE A 115 -11.89 13.91 20.78
CA ILE A 115 -11.01 13.53 21.89
C ILE A 115 -10.77 14.73 22.82
N ARG A 116 -10.42 15.90 22.26
CA ARG A 116 -10.18 17.11 23.06
C ARG A 116 -11.41 17.53 23.86
N GLN A 117 -12.60 17.38 23.29
CA GLN A 117 -13.85 17.68 23.98
C GLN A 117 -14.11 16.72 25.15
N GLU A 118 -13.87 15.43 24.97
CA GLU A 118 -14.01 14.43 26.04
C GLU A 118 -12.95 14.60 27.14
N GLU A 119 -11.71 14.94 26.79
CA GLU A 119 -10.66 15.28 27.75
C GLU A 119 -11.05 16.48 28.62
N ALA A 120 -11.59 17.54 28.01
CA ALA A 120 -12.07 18.72 28.74
C ALA A 120 -13.25 18.39 29.66
N LYS A 121 -14.18 17.52 29.22
CA LYS A 121 -15.28 17.04 30.08
C LYS A 121 -14.73 16.24 31.26
N LYS A 122 -13.80 15.32 31.02
CA LYS A 122 -13.13 14.52 32.06
C LYS A 122 -12.46 15.42 33.08
N GLU A 123 -11.73 16.44 32.65
CA GLU A 123 -11.06 17.38 33.56
C GLU A 123 -12.06 18.13 34.44
N ARG A 124 -13.16 18.64 33.86
CA ARG A 124 -14.25 19.28 34.62
C ARG A 124 -14.83 18.36 35.69
N PHE A 125 -15.14 17.11 35.34
CA PHE A 125 -15.66 16.14 36.31
C PHE A 125 -14.62 15.75 37.37
N THR A 126 -13.34 15.70 37.00
CA THR A 126 -12.25 15.46 37.95
C THR A 126 -12.18 16.60 38.98
N ALA A 127 -12.26 17.86 38.54
CA ALA A 127 -12.26 19.02 39.44
C ALA A 127 -13.50 18.99 40.38
N LEU A 128 -14.68 18.73 39.83
CA LEU A 128 -15.93 18.57 40.59
C LEU A 128 -15.84 17.47 41.66
N ALA A 129 -15.21 16.35 41.33
CA ALA A 129 -15.06 15.23 42.26
C ALA A 129 -14.11 15.54 43.42
N VAL A 130 -13.10 16.39 43.21
CA VAL A 130 -12.08 16.70 44.23
C VAL A 130 -12.53 17.80 45.19
N GLU A 131 -13.13 18.89 44.71
CA GLU A 131 -13.18 20.15 45.46
C GLU A 131 -14.44 20.34 46.32
N VAL A 132 -15.60 19.87 45.86
CA VAL A 132 -16.90 20.13 46.50
C VAL A 132 -17.36 19.05 47.49
N PRO A 133 -17.17 17.73 47.23
CA PRO A 133 -17.72 16.70 48.10
C PRO A 133 -17.01 16.60 49.45
N ARG A 134 -15.67 16.65 49.47
CA ARG A 134 -14.93 16.26 50.68
C ARG A 134 -15.15 17.21 51.86
N ALA A 135 -14.99 18.51 51.63
CA ALA A 135 -15.20 19.51 52.69
C ALA A 135 -16.66 19.55 53.15
N LYS A 136 -17.63 19.40 52.24
CA LYS A 136 -19.05 19.42 52.60
C LYS A 136 -19.49 18.14 53.32
N ILE A 137 -18.97 16.98 52.91
CA ILE A 137 -19.17 15.71 53.62
C ILE A 137 -18.61 15.80 55.03
N ASP A 138 -17.39 16.33 55.18
CA ASP A 138 -16.77 16.49 56.50
C ASP A 138 -17.60 17.43 57.38
N GLU A 139 -18.01 18.60 56.88
CA GLU A 139 -18.87 19.54 57.63
C GLU A 139 -20.18 18.88 58.09
N LEU A 140 -20.91 18.23 57.18
CA LEU A 140 -22.17 17.56 57.51
C LEU A 140 -21.97 16.40 58.49
N ALA A 141 -20.85 15.68 58.39
CA ALA A 141 -20.51 14.62 59.34
C ALA A 141 -20.26 15.20 60.74
N HIS A 142 -19.54 16.32 60.87
CA HIS A 142 -19.32 16.98 62.15
C HIS A 142 -20.62 17.50 62.76
N GLU A 143 -21.50 18.15 61.97
CA GLU A 143 -22.82 18.59 62.42
C GLU A 143 -23.68 17.42 62.91
N GLY A 144 -23.71 16.31 62.17
CA GLY A 144 -24.42 15.09 62.55
C GLY A 144 -23.92 14.51 63.88
N ILE A 145 -22.60 14.42 64.06
CA ILE A 145 -21.98 13.96 65.31
C ILE A 145 -22.34 14.88 66.48
N GLN A 146 -22.36 16.20 66.26
CA GLN A 146 -22.73 17.16 67.29
C GLN A 146 -24.20 16.97 67.71
N HIS A 147 -25.11 16.90 66.74
CA HIS A 147 -26.54 16.68 67.03
C HIS A 147 -26.80 15.34 67.74
N TYR A 148 -26.08 14.28 67.37
CA TYR A 148 -26.15 13.01 68.08
C TYR A 148 -25.69 13.14 69.53
N SER A 149 -24.58 13.85 69.76
CA SER A 149 -24.03 14.08 71.10
C SER A 149 -24.99 14.90 71.98
N ASP A 150 -25.58 15.96 71.43
CA ASP A 150 -26.58 16.77 72.10
C ASP A 150 -27.83 15.94 72.43
N GLY A 151 -28.29 15.11 71.48
CA GLY A 151 -29.40 14.18 71.68
C GLY A 151 -29.14 13.19 72.81
N LEU A 152 -27.91 12.66 72.93
CA LEU A 152 -27.53 11.77 74.02
C LEU A 152 -27.52 12.48 75.39
N ALA A 153 -27.10 13.76 75.44
CA ALA A 153 -27.16 14.55 76.66
C ALA A 153 -28.62 14.78 77.10
N VAL A 154 -29.50 15.13 76.16
CA VAL A 154 -30.94 15.26 76.42
C VAL A 154 -31.54 13.92 76.87
N GLN A 155 -31.13 12.80 76.26
CA GLN A 155 -31.61 11.47 76.66
C GLN A 155 -31.25 11.15 78.11
N LYS A 156 -30.01 11.42 78.54
CA LYS A 156 -29.59 11.24 79.94
C LYS A 156 -30.45 12.05 80.91
N GLU A 157 -30.79 13.28 80.53
CA GLU A 157 -31.66 14.12 81.34
C GLU A 157 -33.11 13.60 81.38
N VAL A 158 -33.62 13.10 80.27
CA VAL A 158 -34.93 12.43 80.22
C VAL A 158 -34.95 11.20 81.13
N GLU A 159 -33.90 10.37 81.11
CA GLU A 159 -33.77 9.20 81.98
C GLU A 159 -33.71 9.59 83.46
N ARG A 160 -32.95 10.65 83.80
CA ARG A 160 -32.90 11.22 85.16
C ARG A 160 -34.29 11.66 85.63
N LEU A 161 -34.99 12.46 84.83
CA LEU A 161 -36.33 12.95 85.14
C LEU A 161 -37.38 11.83 85.22
N ALA A 162 -37.25 10.79 84.39
CA ALA A 162 -38.12 9.61 84.44
C ALA A 162 -37.93 8.85 85.76
N ASN A 163 -36.69 8.64 86.19
CA ASN A 163 -36.36 8.01 87.47
C ASN A 163 -36.86 8.86 88.66
N ASP A 164 -36.61 10.17 88.66
CA ASP A 164 -37.11 11.09 89.70
C ASP A 164 -38.64 11.02 89.82
N LYS A 165 -39.35 10.99 88.67
CA LYS A 165 -40.80 10.83 88.62
C LYS A 165 -41.25 9.51 89.22
N GLU A 166 -40.55 8.41 88.97
CA GLU A 166 -40.88 7.08 89.53
C GLU A 166 -40.68 7.05 91.06
N VAL A 167 -39.62 7.66 91.57
CA VAL A 167 -39.33 7.78 93.03
C VAL A 167 -40.34 8.67 93.76
N LEU A 168 -40.82 9.74 93.10
CA LEU A 168 -41.80 10.67 93.67
C LEU A 168 -43.25 10.19 93.59
N GLN A 169 -43.53 9.04 92.96
CA GLN A 169 -44.86 8.44 92.98
C GLN A 169 -45.03 7.52 94.20
N PRO A 170 -46.00 7.78 95.10
CA PRO A 170 -46.36 6.85 96.17
C PRO A 170 -46.94 5.57 95.56
N SER A 171 -46.44 4.40 95.98
CA SER A 171 -46.97 3.12 95.54
C SER A 171 -48.49 3.05 95.74
N ARG A 172 -49.26 3.01 94.66
CA ARG A 172 -50.66 2.59 94.65
C ARG A 172 -50.87 1.54 93.55
N PRO A 173 -51.67 0.49 93.80
CA PRO A 173 -51.67 -0.72 92.97
C PRO A 173 -52.53 -0.58 91.71
N ALA A 174 -52.04 -1.25 90.66
CA ALA A 174 -52.71 -1.87 89.50
C ALA A 174 -53.74 -1.09 88.64
N ARG A 175 -53.53 -1.27 87.32
CA ARG A 175 -54.33 -0.87 86.12
C ARG A 175 -54.10 0.59 85.69
N THR A 176 -53.68 0.89 84.47
CA THR A 176 -54.02 0.29 83.16
C THR A 176 -52.91 0.59 82.15
N ARG A 177 -52.77 -0.27 81.14
CA ARG A 177 -51.85 -0.18 79.99
C ARG A 177 -51.51 1.26 79.56
N ILE A 178 -50.25 1.65 79.73
CA ILE A 178 -49.66 2.79 79.03
C ILE A 178 -48.62 2.25 78.06
N LEU A 179 -48.73 2.69 76.81
CA LEU A 179 -47.99 2.23 75.65
C LEU A 179 -46.48 2.46 75.84
N ARG A 180 -45.70 1.39 75.67
CA ARG A 180 -44.23 1.46 75.50
C ARG A 180 -43.89 2.49 74.42
N PRO A 181 -42.91 3.38 74.65
CA PRO A 181 -42.30 4.13 73.57
C PRO A 181 -41.78 3.13 72.53
N ARG A 182 -42.22 3.31 71.29
CA ARG A 182 -41.78 2.53 70.15
C ARG A 182 -40.29 2.82 69.99
N LYS A 183 -39.45 1.82 70.22
CA LYS A 183 -38.04 1.81 69.83
C LYS A 183 -38.03 2.23 68.36
N ALA A 184 -37.55 3.43 68.05
CA ALA A 184 -37.22 3.77 66.68
C ALA A 184 -36.22 2.70 66.25
N LYS A 185 -36.57 1.95 65.20
CA LYS A 185 -35.57 1.13 64.52
C LYS A 185 -34.51 2.15 64.11
N GLY A 186 -33.31 2.03 64.68
CA GLY A 186 -32.16 2.60 64.02
C GLY A 186 -32.15 1.95 62.65
N ASP A 187 -32.46 2.72 61.62
CA ASP A 187 -32.00 2.35 60.30
C ASP A 187 -30.48 2.23 60.45
N GLU A 188 -29.98 1.05 60.08
CA GLU A 188 -28.57 0.72 60.17
C GLU A 188 -27.78 1.87 59.57
N VAL A 189 -27.02 2.57 60.41
CA VAL A 189 -25.98 3.46 59.92
C VAL A 189 -24.93 2.51 59.35
N GLU A 190 -25.07 2.20 58.07
CA GLU A 190 -24.02 1.55 57.29
C GLU A 190 -22.80 2.45 57.40
N THR A 191 -21.91 2.06 58.32
CA THR A 191 -20.58 2.63 58.40
C THR A 191 -19.86 2.05 57.19
N ILE A 192 -19.91 2.75 56.06
CA ILE A 192 -19.17 2.34 54.87
C ILE A 192 -17.70 2.55 55.18
N VAL A 193 -17.07 1.51 55.74
CA VAL A 193 -15.61 1.40 55.81
C VAL A 193 -15.15 1.17 54.38
N LEU A 194 -14.76 2.25 53.70
CA LEU A 194 -14.07 2.18 52.43
C LEU A 194 -12.64 1.69 52.70
N SER A 195 -12.48 0.37 52.85
CA SER A 195 -11.18 -0.28 52.78
C SER A 195 -10.69 -0.16 51.34
N SER A 196 -9.75 0.76 51.14
CA SER A 196 -9.01 0.91 49.89
C SER A 196 -8.04 -0.26 49.71
N ASP A 197 -8.59 -1.41 49.33
CA ASP A 197 -7.78 -2.52 48.84
C ASP A 197 -7.63 -2.32 47.34
N SER A 198 -6.64 -1.50 47.01
CA SER A 198 -6.09 -1.37 45.67
C SER A 198 -5.42 -2.69 45.28
N SER A 199 -6.22 -3.68 44.89
CA SER A 199 -5.74 -4.91 44.26
C SER A 199 -5.99 -4.79 42.76
N GLY A 200 -4.92 -4.45 42.04
CA GLY A 200 -4.91 -4.52 40.58
C GLY A 200 -5.12 -5.96 40.16
N SER A 201 -6.27 -6.27 39.55
CA SER A 201 -6.39 -7.46 38.73
C SER A 201 -6.28 -7.03 37.27
N ASP A 202 -5.22 -7.52 36.65
CA ASP A 202 -4.93 -7.44 35.23
C ASP A 202 -5.79 -8.49 34.50
N ASP A 203 -7.10 -8.46 34.73
CA ASP A 203 -8.03 -9.35 34.06
C ASP A 203 -8.37 -8.73 32.72
N THR A 204 -7.50 -9.03 31.76
CA THR A 204 -7.85 -9.01 30.34
C THR A 204 -9.16 -9.77 30.21
N ASN A 205 -10.24 -9.03 29.91
CA ASN A 205 -11.61 -9.53 29.83
C ASN A 205 -11.68 -10.67 28.81
N SER A 206 -11.52 -11.92 29.29
CA SER A 206 -11.46 -13.14 28.49
C SER A 206 -12.69 -13.27 27.59
N ASP A 207 -13.84 -12.81 28.07
CA ASP A 207 -15.11 -12.80 27.35
C ASP A 207 -15.08 -11.89 26.12
N TYR A 208 -14.26 -10.82 26.14
CA TYR A 208 -14.07 -9.95 24.98
C TYR A 208 -13.13 -10.56 23.94
N ALA A 209 -12.16 -11.38 24.38
CA ALA A 209 -11.28 -12.12 23.47
C ALA A 209 -12.03 -13.28 22.78
N GLU A 210 -12.96 -13.96 23.47
CA GLU A 210 -13.83 -14.95 22.84
C GLU A 210 -14.78 -14.31 21.81
N PHE A 211 -15.35 -13.14 22.11
CA PHE A 211 -16.21 -12.42 21.17
C PHE A 211 -15.51 -12.10 19.84
N LEU A 212 -14.24 -11.65 19.90
CA LEU A 212 -13.43 -11.39 18.71
C LEU A 212 -12.99 -12.67 17.99
N SER A 213 -12.93 -13.80 18.69
CA SER A 213 -12.56 -15.10 18.11
C SER A 213 -13.75 -15.80 17.43
N THR A 214 -14.99 -15.45 17.83
CA THR A 214 -16.22 -15.90 17.14
C THR A 214 -16.57 -15.09 15.89
N LEU A 215 -15.90 -13.95 15.66
CA LEU A 215 -15.95 -13.27 14.38
C LEU A 215 -15.11 -14.06 13.37
N GLU A 216 -15.70 -15.12 12.81
CA GLU A 216 -15.19 -15.66 11.55
C GLU A 216 -15.14 -14.52 10.52
N PRO A 217 -14.08 -14.43 9.70
CA PRO A 217 -14.02 -13.46 8.62
C PRO A 217 -15.22 -13.70 7.71
N GLU A 218 -16.23 -12.84 7.77
CA GLU A 218 -17.42 -13.01 6.95
C GLU A 218 -17.05 -13.05 5.47
N ASP A 219 -17.76 -13.96 4.80
CA ASP A 219 -17.66 -14.29 3.39
C ASP A 219 -17.65 -13.07 2.47
N PRO A 220 -16.98 -13.18 1.31
CA PRO A 220 -17.01 -12.13 0.30
C PRO A 220 -18.46 -11.86 -0.14
N TYR A 221 -18.85 -10.60 0.01
CA TYR A 221 -20.16 -10.06 -0.32
C TYR A 221 -20.67 -10.55 -1.70
N PRO A 222 -21.86 -11.17 -1.79
CA PRO A 222 -22.34 -11.75 -3.03
C PRO A 222 -22.90 -10.65 -3.93
N GLY A 223 -22.11 -10.30 -4.96
CA GLY A 223 -22.50 -9.35 -5.99
C GLY A 223 -21.70 -9.57 -7.27
N SER A 224 -21.84 -10.74 -7.89
CA SER A 224 -21.39 -11.00 -9.27
C SER A 224 -22.55 -10.77 -10.26
N PRO A 225 -22.26 -10.54 -11.56
CA PRO A 225 -22.12 -11.71 -12.43
C PRO A 225 -20.95 -11.64 -13.44
N SER A 226 -20.11 -12.67 -13.37
CA SER A 226 -19.61 -13.56 -14.45
C SER A 226 -19.49 -13.03 -15.90
N SER A 227 -18.28 -13.11 -16.45
CA SER A 227 -18.03 -13.65 -17.80
C SER A 227 -16.61 -14.22 -17.92
N GLU A 228 -16.55 -15.56 -17.81
CA GLU A 228 -15.77 -16.53 -18.59
C GLU A 228 -14.28 -16.27 -18.97
N LYS A 229 -13.45 -17.19 -18.46
CA LYS A 229 -12.36 -17.95 -19.12
C LYS A 229 -11.32 -17.18 -19.96
N GLU A 230 -10.07 -17.18 -19.51
CA GLU A 230 -9.08 -18.14 -20.02
C GLU A 230 -7.79 -18.14 -19.19
N GLU A 231 -7.26 -19.34 -19.09
CA GLU A 231 -6.23 -19.83 -18.18
C GLU A 231 -4.84 -19.55 -18.76
N SER A 232 -3.96 -18.94 -17.97
CA SER A 232 -2.52 -18.90 -18.23
C SER A 232 -1.80 -19.36 -16.97
N GLN A 233 -1.40 -20.62 -16.97
CA GLN A 233 -0.36 -21.17 -16.10
C GLN A 233 0.79 -21.62 -17.02
N ALA A 234 2.05 -21.68 -16.65
CA ALA A 234 2.86 -21.18 -15.56
C ALA A 234 4.27 -21.65 -15.98
N SER A 235 5.32 -20.87 -15.74
CA SER A 235 6.68 -21.42 -15.78
C SER A 235 7.60 -20.62 -14.88
N VAL A 236 7.73 -21.13 -13.67
CA VAL A 236 8.79 -20.84 -12.73
C VAL A 236 10.12 -21.34 -13.31
N ASN A 237 11.16 -20.51 -13.31
CA ASN A 237 12.49 -20.98 -12.99
C ASN A 237 13.40 -19.85 -12.47
N PRO A 238 14.28 -20.13 -11.49
CA PRO A 238 15.09 -19.15 -10.79
C PRO A 238 16.49 -19.01 -11.41
N HIS A 239 17.33 -18.20 -10.75
CA HIS A 239 18.79 -18.15 -10.83
C HIS A 239 19.36 -17.00 -11.70
N PHE A 240 19.91 -15.98 -11.05
CA PHE A 240 21.04 -15.24 -11.63
C PHE A 240 22.07 -14.85 -10.58
N GLU A 241 23.27 -15.37 -10.77
CA GLU A 241 24.48 -15.12 -10.02
C GLU A 241 25.04 -13.71 -10.22
N SER A 242 25.79 -13.31 -9.21
CA SER A 242 26.64 -12.11 -9.14
C SER A 242 27.63 -11.96 -10.30
N ARG A 243 27.69 -10.75 -10.89
CA ARG A 243 28.94 -10.23 -11.48
C ARG A 243 29.16 -8.76 -11.16
N LYS A 244 30.02 -8.52 -10.17
CA LYS A 244 30.82 -7.29 -10.01
C LYS A 244 31.78 -7.14 -11.19
N ARG A 245 31.88 -5.95 -11.79
CA ARG A 245 33.10 -5.38 -12.44
C ARG A 245 32.88 -3.87 -12.64
N LYS A 246 33.47 -3.06 -11.76
CA LYS A 246 34.67 -2.22 -11.99
C LYS A 246 34.43 -1.06 -12.98
N LEU A 247 34.10 0.11 -12.41
CA LEU A 247 34.31 1.41 -13.07
C LEU A 247 35.81 1.67 -13.24
N ARG A 248 36.23 1.91 -14.48
CA ARG A 248 37.44 2.66 -14.84
C ARG A 248 37.00 3.75 -15.80
N THR A 249 36.90 4.98 -15.32
CA THR A 249 36.82 6.18 -16.17
C THR A 249 38.07 7.01 -15.87
N ARG A 250 39.05 6.88 -16.77
CA ARG A 250 40.09 7.88 -17.01
C ARG A 250 39.54 8.80 -18.09
N VAL A 251 39.32 10.07 -17.78
CA VAL A 251 39.15 11.12 -18.79
C VAL A 251 40.23 12.17 -18.54
N ASN A 252 41.16 12.25 -19.49
CA ASN A 252 42.06 13.38 -19.71
C ASN A 252 41.39 14.27 -20.76
N PRO A 253 41.35 15.59 -20.61
CA PRO A 253 41.24 16.49 -21.75
C PRO A 253 42.62 17.08 -22.06
N LYS A 254 43.14 16.78 -23.25
CA LYS A 254 44.06 17.67 -23.98
C LYS A 254 43.23 18.51 -24.96
N TRP A 255 43.79 19.68 -25.24
CA TRP A 255 43.37 20.76 -26.15
C TRP A 255 42.71 21.93 -25.41
#